data_AF-A0A7X5TVS4-F1
#
_entry.id   AF-A0A7X5TVS4-F1
#
_cell.length_a   1.000
_cell.length_b   1.000
_cell.length_c   1.000
_cell.angle_alpha   90.00
_cell.angle_beta   90.00
_cell.angle_gamma   90.00
#
_symmetry.space_group_name_H-M   'P 1'
#
loop_
_entity.id
_entity.type
_entity.pdbx_description
1 polymer ?
#
loop_
_entity_poly.entity_id
_entity_poly.type
_entity_poly.pdbx_seq_one_letter_code
_entity_poly.pdbx_strand_id
1 'polypeptide(L)'
;MHAQAARVLEHLGGDASGFVARHLTPLIANNADLVLTMTTTHRNGVLELAPRQLCKTFTLGEAALLAAEYDPLSIADLATLRPRLSGRPVASIPDPIGQDAEYFTAIGANIAELLPPILELCRRSAALPSD
;
A
#
# COMPACT_ATOMS: atom_id res chain seq x y z
N MET A 1 16.85 -0.41 7.41
CA MET A 1 16.31 -0.87 6.10
C MET A 1 17.21 -1.99 5.58
N HIS A 2 16.72 -2.91 4.75
CA HIS A 2 17.58 -3.88 4.08
C HIS A 2 18.49 -3.20 3.05
N ALA A 3 19.76 -3.60 2.94
CA ALA A 3 20.75 -2.89 2.12
C ALA A 3 20.37 -2.80 0.64
N GLN A 4 19.81 -3.88 0.06
CA GLN A 4 19.36 -3.85 -1.35
C GLN A 4 18.12 -2.96 -1.54
N ALA A 5 17.20 -2.95 -0.59
CA ALA A 5 16.03 -2.07 -0.66
C ALA A 5 16.43 -0.59 -0.58
N ALA A 6 17.40 -0.25 0.27
CA ALA A 6 17.96 1.10 0.36
C ALA A 6 18.57 1.54 -0.98
N ARG A 7 19.40 0.69 -1.60
CA ARG A 7 19.99 0.98 -2.90
C ARG A 7 18.94 1.22 -3.97
N VAL A 8 17.91 0.37 -4.05
CA VAL A 8 16.83 0.53 -5.03
C VAL A 8 16.07 1.84 -4.79
N LEU A 9 15.73 2.16 -3.54
CA LEU A 9 15.07 3.42 -3.19
C LEU A 9 15.91 4.64 -3.59
N GLU A 10 17.21 4.63 -3.28
CA GLU A 10 18.14 5.70 -3.65
C GLU A 10 18.28 5.86 -5.17
N HIS A 11 18.30 4.76 -5.93
CA HIS A 11 18.31 4.81 -7.41
C HIS A 11 17.02 5.39 -7.99
N LEU A 12 15.89 5.20 -7.30
CA LEU A 12 14.61 5.81 -7.66
C LEU A 12 14.51 7.27 -7.18
N GLY A 13 15.55 7.81 -6.54
CA GLY A 13 15.61 9.20 -6.07
C GLY A 13 15.05 9.42 -4.65
N GLY A 14 14.76 8.36 -3.90
CA GLY A 14 14.33 8.44 -2.50
C GLY A 14 15.50 8.52 -1.51
N ASP A 15 15.18 8.89 -0.27
CA ASP A 15 16.13 8.86 0.86
C ASP A 15 15.86 7.63 1.73
N ALA A 16 16.86 6.76 1.87
CA ALA A 16 16.80 5.59 2.75
C ALA A 16 17.14 5.91 4.21
N SER A 17 17.65 7.12 4.49
CA SER A 17 17.98 7.58 5.82
C SER A 17 16.70 7.74 6.67
N GLY A 18 16.79 7.43 7.96
CA GLY A 18 15.66 7.56 8.89
C GLY A 18 14.63 6.42 8.88
N PHE A 19 14.74 5.42 7.98
CA PHE A 19 13.87 4.24 8.07
C PHE A 19 14.14 3.44 9.35
N VAL A 20 13.10 3.26 10.16
CA VAL A 20 13.11 2.38 11.34
C VAL A 20 11.93 1.42 11.23
N ALA A 21 12.22 0.11 11.22
CA ALA A 21 11.18 -0.91 11.22
C ALA A 21 10.37 -0.85 12.52
N ARG A 22 9.04 -1.00 12.42
CA ARG A 22 8.13 -0.99 13.57
C ARG A 22 7.18 -2.17 13.45
N HIS A 23 6.96 -2.86 14.57
CA HIS A 23 5.92 -3.87 14.64
C HIS A 23 4.54 -3.22 14.56
N LEU A 24 3.66 -3.80 13.75
CA LEU A 24 2.26 -3.40 13.73
C LEU A 24 1.61 -3.74 15.08
N THR A 25 0.90 -2.76 15.64
CA THR A 25 0.11 -2.94 16.86
C THR A 25 -1.34 -2.53 16.58
N PRO A 26 -2.32 -2.96 17.40
CA PRO A 26 -3.69 -2.51 17.25
C PRO A 26 -3.83 -0.99 17.29
N LEU A 27 -3.02 -0.32 18.12
CA LEU A 27 -3.01 1.14 18.20
C LEU A 27 -2.56 1.78 16.88
N ILE A 28 -1.48 1.29 16.28
CA ILE A 28 -1.00 1.79 14.97
C ILE A 28 -2.05 1.54 13.89
N ALA A 29 -2.60 0.32 13.82
CA ALA A 29 -3.61 -0.04 12.84
C ALA A 29 -4.89 0.80 12.98
N ASN A 30 -5.36 1.01 14.21
CA ASN A 30 -6.61 1.73 14.44
C ASN A 30 -6.54 3.23 14.18
N ASN A 31 -5.34 3.82 14.27
CA ASN A 31 -5.11 5.23 14.00
C ASN A 31 -4.83 5.54 12.53
N ALA A 32 -4.71 4.52 11.66
CA ALA A 32 -4.48 4.73 10.24
C ALA A 32 -5.78 5.04 9.50
N ASP A 33 -5.73 6.00 8.58
CA ASP A 33 -6.85 6.29 7.66
C ASP A 33 -6.83 5.42 6.42
N LEU A 34 -5.67 4.85 6.10
CA LEU A 34 -5.44 3.88 5.04
C LEU A 34 -4.33 2.92 5.48
N VAL A 35 -4.56 1.63 5.34
CA VAL A 35 -3.56 0.58 5.55
C VAL A 35 -3.32 -0.13 4.23
N LEU A 36 -2.08 -0.06 3.74
CA LEU A 36 -1.64 -0.74 2.53
C LEU A 36 -0.76 -1.93 2.87
N THR A 37 -1.13 -3.11 2.38
CA THR A 37 -0.36 -4.34 2.58
C THR A 37 0.24 -4.84 1.27
N MET A 38 1.32 -5.61 1.35
CA MET A 38 1.96 -6.14 0.13
C MET A 38 1.20 -7.34 -0.46
N THR A 39 0.55 -8.14 0.38
CA THR A 39 -0.18 -9.36 -0.02
C THR A 39 -1.50 -9.50 0.72
N THR A 40 -2.35 -10.40 0.24
CA THR A 40 -3.60 -10.79 0.93
C THR A 40 -3.33 -11.42 2.30
N THR A 41 -2.25 -12.20 2.45
CA THR A 41 -1.86 -12.77 3.76
C THR A 41 -1.57 -11.67 4.77
N HIS A 42 -0.84 -10.63 4.37
CA HIS A 42 -0.60 -9.47 5.23
C HIS A 42 -1.89 -8.73 5.57
N ARG A 43 -2.80 -8.56 4.59
CA ARG A 43 -4.13 -7.97 4.84
C ARG A 43 -4.90 -8.74 5.90
N ASN A 44 -4.95 -10.07 5.78
CA ASN A 44 -5.63 -10.91 6.75
C ASN A 44 -5.03 -10.75 8.15
N GLY A 45 -3.69 -10.71 8.28
CA GLY A 45 -3.03 -10.46 9.56
C GLY A 45 -3.35 -9.09 10.18
N VAL A 46 -3.49 -8.04 9.36
CA VAL A 46 -3.98 -6.73 9.84
C VAL A 46 -5.40 -6.86 10.40
N LEU A 47 -6.29 -7.56 9.69
CA LEU A 47 -7.70 -7.67 10.06
C LEU A 47 -7.95 -8.61 11.25
N GLU A 48 -7.10 -9.61 11.46
CA GLU A 48 -7.08 -10.40 12.70
C GLU A 48 -6.73 -9.51 13.90
N LEU A 49 -5.78 -8.60 13.73
CA LEU A 49 -5.32 -7.67 14.78
C LEU A 49 -6.30 -6.50 15.02
N ALA A 50 -6.91 -5.99 13.95
CA ALA A 50 -7.78 -4.81 13.96
C ALA A 50 -8.97 -4.99 13.00
N PRO A 51 -9.99 -5.80 13.37
CA PRO A 51 -11.12 -6.11 12.48
C PRO A 51 -11.89 -4.90 11.96
N ARG A 52 -11.93 -3.81 12.75
CA ARG A 52 -12.61 -2.55 12.40
C ARG A 52 -11.98 -1.83 11.20
N GLN A 53 -10.75 -2.18 10.82
CA GLN A 53 -10.03 -1.58 9.71
C GLN A 53 -10.37 -2.19 8.35
N LEU A 54 -11.39 -3.06 8.25
CA LEU A 54 -11.81 -3.68 6.99
C LEU A 54 -12.04 -2.67 5.86
N CYS A 55 -12.71 -1.54 6.14
CA CYS A 55 -12.96 -0.52 5.12
C CYS A 55 -11.71 0.29 4.74
N LYS A 56 -10.67 0.27 5.56
CA LYS A 56 -9.44 1.05 5.37
C LYS A 56 -8.22 0.21 4.97
N THR A 57 -8.33 -1.12 4.94
CA THR A 57 -7.21 -2.02 4.64
C THR A 57 -7.34 -2.60 3.23
N PHE A 58 -6.30 -2.44 2.42
CA PHE A 58 -6.21 -2.93 1.04
C PHE A 58 -4.82 -3.47 0.78
N THR A 59 -4.67 -4.37 -0.20
CA THR A 59 -3.34 -4.59 -0.76
C THR A 59 -2.93 -3.38 -1.62
N LEU A 60 -1.63 -3.19 -1.83
CA LEU A 60 -1.11 -2.10 -2.66
C LEU A 60 -1.71 -2.14 -4.07
N GLY A 61 -1.76 -3.32 -4.70
CA GLY A 61 -2.35 -3.50 -6.01
C GLY A 61 -3.86 -3.22 -6.03
N GLU A 62 -4.60 -3.58 -4.98
CA GLU A 62 -6.05 -3.32 -4.90
C GLU A 62 -6.31 -1.81 -4.85
N ALA A 63 -5.59 -1.10 -4.00
CA ALA A 63 -5.72 0.35 -3.88
C ALA A 63 -5.31 1.07 -5.17
N ALA A 64 -4.21 0.66 -5.80
CA ALA A 64 -3.74 1.25 -7.05
C ALA A 64 -4.75 1.07 -8.18
N LEU A 65 -5.28 -0.15 -8.35
CA LEU A 65 -6.26 -0.47 -9.38
C LEU A 65 -7.57 0.32 -9.19
N LEU A 66 -8.05 0.39 -7.95
CA LEU A 66 -9.24 1.16 -7.61
C LEU A 66 -9.05 2.66 -7.89
N ALA A 67 -7.92 3.21 -7.46
CA ALA A 67 -7.59 4.62 -7.65
C ALA A 67 -7.38 5.00 -9.12
N ALA A 68 -6.84 4.09 -9.93
CA ALA A 68 -6.55 4.35 -11.34
C ALA A 68 -7.77 4.20 -12.25
N GLU A 69 -8.63 3.20 -12.02
CA GLU A 69 -9.68 2.84 -13.00
C GLU A 69 -11.09 3.35 -12.65
N TYR A 70 -11.34 3.68 -11.38
CA TYR A 70 -12.69 4.01 -10.90
C TYR A 70 -12.84 5.43 -10.36
N ASP A 71 -11.80 6.24 -10.51
CA ASP A 71 -11.74 7.67 -10.14
C ASP A 71 -12.43 8.02 -8.80
N PRO A 72 -12.00 7.40 -7.68
CA PRO A 72 -12.49 7.78 -6.36
C PRO A 72 -12.16 9.24 -6.04
N LEU A 73 -13.07 9.93 -5.35
CA LEU A 73 -12.85 11.31 -4.91
C LEU A 73 -12.10 11.37 -3.57
N SER A 74 -12.24 10.31 -2.76
CA SER A 74 -11.59 10.18 -1.46
C SER A 74 -11.08 8.76 -1.18
N ILE A 75 -10.17 8.61 -0.22
CA ILE A 75 -9.73 7.30 0.29
C ILE A 75 -10.93 6.46 0.77
N ALA A 76 -11.95 7.08 1.35
CA ALA A 76 -13.13 6.37 1.87
C ALA A 76 -13.92 5.66 0.74
N ASP A 77 -13.89 6.18 -0.48
CA ASP A 77 -14.58 5.60 -1.63
C ASP A 77 -14.01 4.24 -2.04
N LEU A 78 -12.74 3.97 -1.73
CA LEU A 78 -12.11 2.69 -2.02
C LEU A 78 -12.89 1.52 -1.41
N ALA A 79 -13.48 1.71 -0.22
CA ALA A 79 -14.25 0.66 0.46
C ALA A 79 -15.52 0.33 -0.33
N THR A 80 -16.22 1.36 -0.81
CA THR A 80 -17.44 1.27 -1.61
C THR A 80 -17.18 0.68 -2.98
N LEU A 81 -16.01 0.97 -3.56
CA LEU A 81 -15.61 0.46 -4.87
C LEU A 81 -15.03 -0.97 -4.81
N ARG A 82 -14.65 -1.48 -3.63
CA ARG A 82 -14.05 -2.81 -3.47
C ARG A 82 -14.79 -3.94 -4.19
N PRO A 83 -16.15 -4.03 -4.21
CA PRO A 83 -16.86 -5.08 -4.95
C PRO A 83 -16.54 -5.10 -6.46
N ARG A 84 -16.07 -3.99 -7.04
CA ARG A 84 -15.64 -3.90 -8.45
C ARG A 84 -14.41 -4.76 -8.76
N LEU A 85 -13.64 -5.15 -7.75
CA LEU A 85 -12.48 -6.03 -7.90
C LEU A 85 -12.83 -7.52 -7.95
N SER A 86 -14.10 -7.88 -7.70
CA SER A 86 -14.52 -9.28 -7.63
C SER A 86 -14.19 -10.03 -8.92
N GLY A 87 -13.42 -11.12 -8.81
CA GLY A 87 -13.01 -11.93 -9.95
C GLY A 87 -11.91 -11.32 -10.83
N ARG A 88 -11.37 -10.15 -10.49
CA ARG A 88 -10.23 -9.55 -11.19
C ARG A 88 -8.91 -10.00 -10.57
N PRO A 89 -7.89 -10.30 -11.38
CA PRO A 89 -6.54 -10.49 -10.86
C PRO A 89 -6.02 -9.15 -10.37
N VAL A 90 -5.52 -9.13 -9.13
CA VAL A 90 -4.89 -7.94 -8.54
C VAL A 90 -3.45 -8.26 -8.22
N ALA A 91 -2.55 -7.35 -8.61
CA ALA A 91 -1.12 -7.51 -8.35
C ALA A 91 -0.87 -7.64 -6.83
N SER A 92 -0.12 -8.68 -6.46
CA SER A 92 0.46 -8.82 -5.12
C SER A 92 1.94 -8.54 -5.21
N ILE A 93 2.49 -7.89 -4.19
CA ILE A 93 3.92 -7.61 -4.10
C ILE A 93 4.56 -8.71 -3.23
N PRO A 94 5.33 -9.63 -3.82
CA PRO A 94 6.01 -10.68 -3.07
C PRO A 94 7.16 -10.10 -2.23
N ASP A 95 7.54 -10.83 -1.19
CA ASP A 95 8.64 -10.46 -0.30
C ASP A 95 9.99 -10.73 -0.97
N PRO A 96 10.87 -9.72 -1.15
CA PRO A 96 12.18 -9.91 -1.77
C PRO A 96 13.23 -10.51 -0.81
N ILE A 97 12.91 -10.73 0.47
CA ILE A 97 13.89 -11.26 1.44
C ILE A 97 14.40 -12.64 1.01
N GLY A 98 15.73 -12.78 1.02
CA GLY A 98 16.42 -13.99 0.56
C GLY A 98 16.65 -14.06 -0.95
N GLN A 99 16.17 -13.08 -1.72
CA GLN A 99 16.38 -12.99 -3.17
C GLN A 99 17.58 -12.11 -3.53
N ASP A 100 17.95 -12.10 -4.82
CA ASP A 100 19.07 -11.32 -5.35
C ASP A 100 18.71 -9.84 -5.63
N ALA A 101 19.72 -9.05 -5.99
CA ALA A 101 19.57 -7.61 -6.22
C ALA A 101 18.66 -7.27 -7.41
N GLU A 102 18.61 -8.13 -8.43
CA GLU A 102 17.74 -7.95 -9.59
C GLU A 102 16.28 -8.09 -9.17
N TYR A 103 15.97 -9.08 -8.33
CA TYR A 103 14.65 -9.25 -7.76
C TYR A 103 14.23 -8.04 -6.90
N PHE A 104 15.12 -7.53 -6.04
CA PHE A 104 14.85 -6.31 -5.28
C PHE A 104 14.54 -5.12 -6.20
N THR A 105 15.26 -4.98 -7.31
CA THR A 105 15.04 -3.92 -8.30
C THR A 105 13.68 -4.06 -8.97
N ALA A 106 13.31 -5.28 -9.40
CA ALA A 106 12.01 -5.55 -10.01
C ALA A 106 10.84 -5.27 -9.04
N ILE A 107 10.97 -5.66 -7.77
CA ILE A 107 9.96 -5.39 -6.74
C ILE A 107 9.85 -3.90 -6.43
N GLY A 108 10.98 -3.20 -6.31
CA GLY A 108 10.98 -1.75 -6.12
C GLY A 108 10.32 -0.99 -7.26
N ALA A 109 10.60 -1.40 -8.51
CA ALA A 109 9.95 -0.82 -9.70
C ALA A 109 8.44 -1.06 -9.70
N ASN A 110 7.99 -2.28 -9.39
CA ASN A 110 6.56 -2.62 -9.28
C ASN A 110 5.85 -1.77 -8.21
N ILE A 111 6.46 -1.60 -7.03
CA ILE A 111 5.92 -0.71 -6.00
C ILE A 111 5.83 0.73 -6.51
N ALA A 112 6.88 1.23 -7.17
CA ALA A 112 6.94 2.59 -7.71
C ALA A 112 5.87 2.85 -8.79
N GLU A 113 5.53 1.85 -9.60
CA GLU A 113 4.48 1.95 -10.62
C GLU A 113 3.07 2.00 -10.01
N LEU A 114 2.84 1.33 -8.89
CA LEU A 114 1.52 1.26 -8.23
C LEU A 114 1.22 2.47 -7.34
N LEU A 115 2.24 3.19 -6.86
CA LEU A 115 2.07 4.31 -5.93
C LEU A 115 1.39 5.57 -6.51
N PRO A 116 1.68 6.05 -7.74
CA PRO A 116 1.17 7.32 -8.25
C PRO A 116 -0.35 7.52 -8.13
N PRO A 117 -1.23 6.59 -8.56
CA PRO A 117 -2.68 6.80 -8.44
C PRO A 117 -3.15 6.88 -6.98
N ILE A 118 -2.49 6.14 -6.08
CA ILE A 118 -2.79 6.17 -4.63
C ILE A 118 -2.37 7.52 -4.03
N LEU A 119 -1.16 7.99 -4.35
CA LEU A 119 -0.64 9.26 -3.85
C LEU A 119 -1.51 10.44 -4.31
N GLU A 120 -1.95 10.43 -5.57
CA GLU A 120 -2.86 11.45 -6.08
C GLU A 120 -4.22 11.40 -5.37
N LEU A 121 -4.76 10.22 -5.10
CA LEU A 121 -5.97 10.07 -4.29
C LEU A 121 -5.80 10.60 -2.86
N CYS A 122 -4.68 10.30 -2.20
CA CYS A 122 -4.38 10.83 -0.87
C CYS A 122 -4.30 12.35 -0.88
N ARG A 123 -3.64 12.93 -1.89
CA ARG A 123 -3.54 14.39 -2.06
C ARG A 123 -4.91 15.04 -2.25
N ARG A 124 -5.77 14.47 -3.09
CA ARG A 124 -7.15 14.93 -3.29
C ARG A 124 -7.96 14.83 -2.01
N SER A 125 -7.86 13.71 -1.30
CA SER A 125 -8.57 13.46 -0.04
C SER A 125 -8.19 14.47 1.05
N ALA A 126 -6.90 14.82 1.14
CA ALA A 126 -6.41 15.79 2.13
C ALA A 126 -6.85 17.23 1.83
N ALA A 127 -7.21 17.54 0.58
CA ALA A 127 -7.70 18.85 0.16
C ALA A 127 -9.21 19.01 0.36
N LEU A 128 -9.95 17.93 0.64
CA LEU A 128 -11.37 18.00 0.94
C LEU A 128 -11.56 18.56 2.36
N PRO A 129 -12.47 19.54 2.56
CA PRO A 129 -12.81 19.99 3.89
C PRO A 129 -13.35 18.81 4.71
N SER A 130 -12.86 18.66 5.93
CA SER A 130 -13.41 17.70 6.89
C SER A 130 -14.81 18.20 7.28
N ASP A 131 -15.86 17.48 6.88
CA ASP A 131 -17.22 17.69 7.39
C ASP A 131 -17.32 17.42 8.90
#